data_AF-A0A6G0J1X5-F1
#
_entry.id   AF-A0A6G0J1X5-F1
#
_cell.length_a   1.000
_cell.length_b   1.000
_cell.length_c   1.000
_cell.angle_alpha   90.00
_cell.angle_beta   90.00
_cell.angle_gamma   90.00
#
_symmetry.space_group_name_H-M   'P 1'
#
loop_
_entity.id
_entity.type
_entity.pdbx_description
1 polymer ?
#
loop_
_entity_poly.entity_id
_entity_poly.type
_entity_poly.pdbx_seq_one_letter_code
_entity_poly.pdbx_strand_id
1 'polypeptide(L)'
;MGLTGYQAAIVCLGMAVQTVVFFICFLFLVFLIIIPVFYGRNIIVFEIAGKAWPAWVTLLLVTALQHVTAKFAFIKKEAGTRDLNNRESLFLLTYLLFLVNTLVGLVVAIWRMVITALYNIVHLGRIDISLLHRTAESYDPAYRYYTHSLKVEVSQSHPVMKAFCGLLLDMMVEGGRVGQKIRDAEEGIQENRPSKASSPRRIRARWQLLYTLVNNPSLLGSRKHFQTLQTSENALNGTPNHSSKKGSKKEADKPAAEPVESTETAADQDKTD
;
A
#
# COMPACT_ATOMS: atom_id res chain seq x y z
N MET A 1 -5.96 -17.41 -2.89
CA MET A 1 -5.38 -18.72 -3.27
C MET A 1 -5.39 -18.81 -4.79
N GLY A 2 -4.21 -18.97 -5.42
CA GLY A 2 -4.09 -18.99 -6.89
C GLY A 2 -3.32 -17.83 -7.55
N LEU A 3 -2.52 -17.04 -6.82
CA LEU A 3 -1.75 -15.91 -7.37
C LEU A 3 -0.88 -16.30 -8.56
N THR A 4 -0.20 -17.44 -8.45
CA THR A 4 0.68 -17.97 -9.49
C THR A 4 -0.05 -18.28 -10.79
N GLY A 5 -1.23 -18.89 -10.71
CA GLY A 5 -2.05 -19.20 -11.88
C GLY A 5 -2.61 -17.94 -12.55
N TYR A 6 -3.11 -17.01 -11.73
CA TYR A 6 -3.63 -15.73 -12.22
C TYR A 6 -2.53 -14.86 -12.86
N GLN A 7 -1.35 -14.82 -12.26
CA GLN A 7 -0.18 -14.16 -12.81
C GLN A 7 0.25 -14.79 -14.14
N ALA A 8 0.32 -16.12 -14.22
CA ALA A 8 0.68 -16.81 -15.46
C ALA A 8 -0.30 -16.51 -16.60
N ALA A 9 -1.60 -16.50 -16.31
CA ALA A 9 -2.64 -16.18 -17.29
C ALA A 9 -2.51 -14.74 -17.81
N ILE A 10 -2.31 -13.76 -16.92
CA ILE A 10 -2.14 -12.35 -17.30
C ILE A 10 -0.86 -12.12 -18.10
N VAL A 11 0.26 -12.72 -17.69
CA VAL A 11 1.51 -12.62 -18.43
C VAL A 11 1.37 -13.22 -19.82
N CYS A 12 0.75 -14.39 -19.95
CA CYS A 12 0.52 -15.04 -21.25
C CYS A 12 -0.33 -14.15 -22.18
N LEU A 13 -1.46 -13.63 -21.67
CA LEU A 13 -2.32 -12.72 -22.43
C LEU A 13 -1.59 -11.41 -22.78
N GLY A 14 -0.88 -10.83 -21.82
CA GLY A 14 -0.10 -9.61 -22.00
C GLY A 14 0.96 -9.77 -23.09
N MET A 15 1.72 -10.86 -23.08
CA MET A 15 2.73 -11.16 -24.10
C MET A 15 2.11 -11.35 -25.49
N ALA A 16 0.96 -12.04 -25.59
CA ALA A 16 0.25 -12.22 -26.85
C ALA A 16 -0.21 -10.87 -27.43
N VAL A 17 -0.88 -10.05 -26.62
CA VAL A 17 -1.37 -8.72 -27.03
C VAL A 17 -0.20 -7.80 -27.41
N GLN A 18 0.85 -7.74 -26.60
CA GLN A 18 2.05 -6.95 -26.88
C GLN A 18 2.69 -7.34 -28.21
N THR A 19 2.83 -8.65 -28.47
CA THR A 19 3.42 -9.14 -29.72
C THR A 19 2.61 -8.71 -30.94
N VAL A 20 1.27 -8.86 -30.88
CA VAL A 20 0.38 -8.44 -31.97
C VAL A 20 0.46 -6.92 -32.20
N VAL A 21 0.40 -6.13 -31.14
CA VAL A 21 0.46 -4.66 -31.26
C VAL A 21 1.81 -4.20 -31.79
N PHE A 22 2.93 -4.71 -31.25
CA PHE A 22 4.26 -4.36 -31.73
C PHE A 22 4.49 -4.81 -33.16
N PHE A 23 3.98 -5.97 -33.56
CA PHE A 23 4.03 -6.42 -34.94
C PHE A 23 3.32 -5.44 -35.88
N ILE A 24 2.08 -5.03 -35.55
CA ILE A 24 1.32 -4.06 -36.34
C ILE A 24 2.05 -2.70 -36.39
N CYS A 25 2.51 -2.18 -35.24
CA CYS A 25 3.29 -0.93 -35.19
C CYS A 25 4.57 -1.02 -36.02
N PHE A 26 5.27 -2.15 -35.98
CA PHE A 26 6.47 -2.38 -36.77
C PHE A 26 6.16 -2.42 -38.27
N LEU A 27 5.05 -3.04 -38.68
CA LEU A 27 4.61 -2.99 -40.08
C LEU A 27 4.36 -1.55 -40.53
N PHE A 28 3.65 -0.73 -39.74
CA PHE A 28 3.47 0.68 -40.07
C PHE A 28 4.82 1.40 -40.17
N LEU A 29 5.75 1.18 -39.25
CA LEU A 29 7.08 1.79 -39.29
C LEU A 29 7.84 1.38 -40.57
N VAL A 30 7.84 0.08 -40.90
CA VAL A 30 8.54 -0.43 -42.09
C VAL A 30 7.94 0.14 -43.38
N PHE A 31 6.62 0.09 -43.52
CA PHE A 31 5.94 0.52 -44.75
C PHE A 31 5.87 2.04 -44.94
N LEU A 32 5.69 2.82 -43.86
CA LEU A 32 5.55 4.28 -43.96
C LEU A 32 6.89 5.01 -43.86
N ILE A 33 7.90 4.46 -43.18
CA ILE A 33 9.17 5.16 -42.94
C ILE A 33 10.34 4.46 -43.64
N ILE A 34 10.60 3.18 -43.35
CA ILE A 34 11.80 2.50 -43.86
C ILE A 34 11.75 2.35 -45.39
N ILE A 35 10.68 1.80 -45.96
CA ILE A 35 10.59 1.56 -47.41
C ILE A 35 10.69 2.87 -48.21
N PRO A 36 9.97 3.96 -47.88
CA PRO A 36 10.11 5.22 -48.60
C PRO A 36 11.50 5.85 -48.48
N VAL A 37 12.15 5.73 -47.32
CA VAL A 37 13.50 6.29 -47.10
C VAL A 37 14.56 5.53 -47.91
N PHE A 38 14.52 4.20 -47.93
CA PHE A 38 15.53 3.38 -48.61
C PHE A 38 15.27 3.20 -50.11
N TYR A 39 14.01 3.02 -50.52
CA TYR A 39 13.64 2.65 -51.89
C TYR A 39 12.90 3.75 -52.64
N GLY A 40 12.60 4.90 -52.02
CA GLY A 40 11.92 6.02 -52.66
C GLY A 40 10.48 5.73 -53.10
N ARG A 41 9.88 4.64 -52.63
CA ARG A 41 8.52 4.20 -53.01
C ARG A 41 7.52 4.56 -51.90
N ASN A 42 6.31 4.99 -52.26
CA ASN A 42 5.24 5.40 -51.33
C ASN A 42 5.58 6.63 -50.44
N ILE A 43 6.09 7.70 -51.05
CA ILE A 43 6.49 8.96 -50.38
C ILE A 43 5.33 9.86 -49.88
N ILE A 44 4.09 9.35 -49.85
CA ILE A 44 2.88 10.13 -49.52
C ILE A 44 3.01 10.81 -48.15
N VAL A 45 3.54 10.10 -47.14
CA VAL A 45 3.73 10.64 -45.78
C VAL A 45 4.74 11.79 -45.77
N PHE A 46 5.84 11.65 -46.51
CA PHE A 46 6.87 12.68 -46.63
C PHE A 46 6.39 13.90 -47.40
N GLU A 47 5.54 13.72 -48.41
CA GLU A 47 4.94 14.85 -49.14
C GLU A 47 3.98 15.65 -48.25
N ILE A 48 3.14 14.97 -47.47
CA ILE A 48 2.23 15.62 -46.51
C ILE A 48 3.04 16.34 -45.43
N ALA A 49 4.06 15.70 -44.87
CA ALA A 49 4.96 16.31 -43.88
C ALA A 49 5.69 17.53 -44.47
N GLY A 50 6.14 17.43 -45.72
CA GLY A 50 6.79 18.50 -46.47
C GLY A 50 5.86 19.64 -46.86
N LYS A 51 4.53 19.47 -46.82
CA LYS A 51 3.57 20.59 -46.93
C LYS A 51 3.22 21.17 -45.55
N ALA A 52 3.24 20.35 -44.51
CA ALA A 52 2.86 20.73 -43.15
C ALA A 52 3.99 21.40 -42.34
N TRP A 53 5.26 21.31 -42.75
CA TRP A 53 6.39 21.83 -41.97
C TRP A 53 6.27 23.30 -41.52
N PRO A 54 5.71 24.26 -42.31
CA PRO A 54 5.64 25.65 -41.86
C PRO A 54 4.66 25.79 -40.68
N ALA A 55 3.56 25.01 -40.68
CA ALA A 55 2.59 25.01 -39.60
C ALA A 55 3.19 24.49 -38.28
N TRP A 56 4.04 23.45 -38.35
CA TRP A 56 4.74 22.96 -37.17
C TRP A 56 5.76 23.96 -36.63
N VAL A 57 6.49 24.64 -37.52
CA VAL A 57 7.45 25.69 -37.13
C VAL A 57 6.75 26.88 -36.48
N THR A 58 5.61 27.33 -37.02
CA THR A 58 4.85 28.44 -36.42
C THR A 58 4.29 28.07 -35.05
N LEU A 59 3.76 26.85 -34.88
CA LEU A 59 3.30 26.35 -33.57
C LEU A 59 4.44 26.37 -32.54
N LEU A 60 5.61 25.81 -32.90
CA LEU A 60 6.78 25.79 -32.01
C LEU A 60 7.25 27.21 -31.65
N LEU A 61 7.30 28.11 -32.63
CA LEU A 61 7.73 29.49 -32.43
C LEU A 61 6.78 30.24 -31.47
N VAL A 62 5.47 30.11 -31.66
CA VAL A 62 4.48 30.76 -30.78
C VAL A 62 4.56 30.20 -29.36
N THR A 63 4.66 28.88 -29.18
CA THR A 63 4.82 28.28 -27.85
C THR A 63 6.13 28.71 -27.18
N ALA A 64 7.23 28.79 -27.93
CA ALA A 64 8.50 29.31 -27.41
C ALA A 64 8.37 30.78 -26.99
N LEU A 65 7.74 31.62 -27.82
CA LEU A 65 7.51 33.03 -27.51
C LEU A 65 6.63 33.20 -26.27
N GLN A 66 5.59 32.38 -26.10
CA GLN A 66 4.78 32.34 -24.89
C GLN A 66 5.61 32.00 -23.64
N HIS A 67 6.47 30.99 -23.69
CA HIS A 67 7.36 30.63 -22.58
C HIS A 67 8.37 31.73 -22.24
N VAL A 68 8.94 32.38 -23.25
CA VAL A 68 9.86 33.52 -23.09
C VAL A 68 9.12 34.70 -22.45
N THR A 69 7.99 35.11 -23.01
CA THR A 69 7.18 36.23 -22.53
C THR A 69 6.67 35.99 -21.11
N ALA A 70 6.24 34.76 -20.79
CA ALA A 70 5.86 34.37 -19.44
C ALA A 70 7.00 34.57 -18.43
N LYS A 71 8.23 34.17 -18.77
CA LYS A 71 9.39 34.30 -17.87
C LYS A 71 9.90 35.73 -17.73
N PHE A 72 9.87 36.53 -18.79
CA PHE A 72 10.47 37.87 -18.79
C PHE A 72 9.49 39.00 -18.47
N ALA A 73 8.25 38.93 -18.96
CA ALA A 73 7.28 40.01 -18.82
C ALA A 73 6.31 39.84 -17.63
N PHE A 74 5.89 38.60 -17.35
CA PHE A 74 4.81 38.35 -16.39
C PHE A 74 5.27 37.83 -15.02
N ILE A 75 6.39 37.12 -14.92
CA ILE A 75 6.87 36.58 -13.64
C ILE A 75 7.79 37.60 -12.95
N LYS A 76 7.35 38.14 -11.82
CA LYS A 76 8.20 38.98 -10.95
C LYS A 76 9.09 38.07 -10.09
N LYS A 77 10.41 38.26 -10.15
CA LYS A 77 11.39 37.59 -9.28
C LYS A 77 11.85 38.52 -8.15
N GLU A 78 10.92 38.99 -7.32
CA GLU A 78 11.31 39.67 -6.08
C GLU A 78 11.22 38.72 -4.89
N ALA A 79 12.08 38.98 -3.90
CA ALA A 79 12.48 38.05 -2.86
C ALA A 79 11.29 37.43 -2.10
N GLY A 80 11.06 36.14 -2.32
CA GLY A 80 10.16 35.30 -1.50
C GLY A 80 8.78 35.01 -2.08
N THR A 81 8.26 35.83 -3.00
CA THR A 81 6.92 35.62 -3.60
C THR A 81 6.98 35.71 -5.13
N ARG A 82 6.50 34.65 -5.81
CA ARG A 82 6.35 34.64 -7.28
C ARG A 82 5.04 35.33 -7.65
N ASP A 83 5.06 36.65 -7.68
CA ASP A 83 3.89 37.44 -8.05
C ASP A 83 3.81 37.71 -9.56
N LEU A 84 2.59 37.87 -10.08
CA LEU A 84 2.34 38.14 -11.49
C LEU A 84 2.33 39.64 -11.75
N ASN A 85 3.23 40.10 -12.61
CA ASN A 85 3.22 41.47 -13.12
C ASN A 85 2.27 41.61 -14.32
N ASN A 86 1.64 42.78 -14.46
CA ASN A 86 0.82 43.18 -15.60
C ASN A 86 -0.27 42.15 -16.03
N ARG A 87 -1.19 41.84 -15.11
CA ARG A 87 -2.24 40.82 -15.28
C ARG A 87 -3.14 41.04 -16.50
N GLU A 88 -3.48 42.28 -16.82
CA GLU A 88 -4.33 42.63 -17.97
C GLU A 88 -3.71 42.22 -19.31
N SER A 89 -2.40 42.47 -19.47
CA SER A 89 -1.67 42.09 -20.68
C SER A 89 -1.57 40.57 -20.83
N LEU A 90 -1.46 39.82 -19.73
CA LEU A 90 -1.51 38.35 -19.75
C LEU A 90 -2.87 37.85 -20.25
N PHE A 91 -3.98 38.43 -19.78
CA PHE A 91 -5.32 38.08 -20.26
C PHE A 91 -5.49 38.40 -21.75
N LEU A 92 -5.05 39.59 -22.20
CA LEU A 92 -5.12 39.97 -23.60
C LEU A 92 -4.30 39.02 -24.50
N LEU A 93 -3.07 38.67 -24.08
CA LEU A 93 -2.21 37.74 -24.81
C LEU A 93 -2.83 36.34 -24.88
N THR A 94 -3.42 35.87 -23.78
CA THR A 94 -4.07 34.55 -23.74
C THR A 94 -5.29 34.50 -24.65
N TYR A 95 -6.07 35.58 -24.69
CA TYR A 95 -7.22 35.71 -25.59
C TYR A 95 -6.79 35.73 -27.07
N LEU A 96 -5.77 36.53 -27.41
CA LEU A 96 -5.23 36.60 -28.77
C LEU A 96 -4.71 35.23 -29.25
N LEU A 97 -4.05 34.48 -28.37
CA LEU A 97 -3.44 33.19 -28.67
C LEU A 97 -4.38 31.99 -28.50
N PHE A 98 -5.66 32.22 -28.21
CA PHE A 98 -6.64 31.17 -27.93
C PHE A 98 -6.72 30.09 -29.03
N LEU A 99 -6.80 30.50 -30.29
CA LEU A 99 -6.88 29.56 -31.42
C LEU A 99 -5.61 28.72 -31.56
N VAL A 100 -4.44 29.34 -31.41
CA VAL A 100 -3.15 28.63 -31.48
C VAL A 100 -3.02 27.64 -30.31
N ASN A 101 -3.40 28.07 -29.11
CA ASN A 101 -3.41 27.20 -27.92
C ASN A 101 -4.37 26.02 -28.05
N THR A 102 -5.48 26.20 -28.76
CA THR A 102 -6.42 25.10 -29.06
C THR A 102 -5.76 24.04 -29.96
N LEU A 103 -5.01 24.46 -30.99
CA LEU A 103 -4.25 23.53 -31.84
C LEU A 103 -3.14 22.81 -31.07
N VAL A 104 -2.39 23.52 -30.23
CA VAL A 104 -1.38 22.90 -29.35
C VAL A 104 -2.04 21.93 -28.37
N GLY A 105 -3.20 22.29 -27.82
CA GLY A 105 -4.00 21.42 -26.94
C GLY A 105 -4.42 20.13 -27.62
N LEU A 106 -4.78 20.16 -28.91
CA LEU A 106 -5.08 18.97 -29.70
C LEU A 106 -3.85 18.06 -29.84
N VAL A 107 -2.68 18.63 -30.14
CA VAL A 107 -1.43 17.87 -30.21
C VAL A 107 -1.12 17.20 -28.88
N VAL A 108 -1.26 17.94 -27.76
CA VAL A 108 -1.06 17.39 -26.41
C VAL A 108 -2.09 16.30 -26.08
N ALA A 109 -3.34 16.43 -26.52
CA ALA A 109 -4.37 15.41 -26.31
C ALA A 109 -4.07 14.12 -27.08
N ILE A 110 -3.64 14.23 -28.34
CA ILE A 110 -3.20 13.08 -29.14
C ILE A 110 -1.98 12.42 -28.49
N TRP A 111 -0.99 13.22 -28.09
CA TRP A 111 0.21 12.73 -27.41
C TRP A 111 -0.11 12.02 -26.08
N ARG A 112 -1.02 12.59 -25.29
CA ARG A 112 -1.54 11.96 -24.06
C ARG A 112 -2.15 10.60 -24.36
N MET A 113 -3.02 10.51 -25.38
CA MET A 113 -3.62 9.26 -25.80
C MET A 113 -2.56 8.21 -26.18
N VAL A 114 -1.56 8.60 -26.98
CA VAL A 114 -0.46 7.72 -27.41
C VAL A 114 0.34 7.19 -26.23
N ILE A 115 0.82 8.07 -25.33
CA ILE A 115 1.59 7.63 -24.16
C ILE A 115 0.76 6.72 -23.26
N THR A 116 -0.51 7.06 -22.99
CA THR A 116 -1.37 6.23 -22.13
C THR A 116 -1.60 4.84 -22.73
N ALA A 117 -1.80 4.76 -24.06
CA ALA A 117 -1.96 3.48 -24.74
C ALA A 117 -0.68 2.65 -24.67
N LEU A 118 0.48 3.24 -25.02
CA LEU A 118 1.78 2.55 -24.98
C LEU A 118 2.11 2.07 -23.55
N TYR A 119 1.91 2.92 -22.56
CA TYR A 119 2.14 2.57 -21.16
C TYR A 119 1.26 1.39 -20.74
N ASN A 120 -0.03 1.41 -21.06
CA ASN A 120 -0.95 0.33 -20.73
C ASN A 120 -0.60 -0.98 -21.44
N ILE A 121 -0.21 -0.93 -22.71
CA ILE A 121 0.19 -2.12 -23.48
C ILE A 121 1.44 -2.75 -22.87
N VAL A 122 2.48 -1.94 -22.57
CA VAL A 122 3.75 -2.42 -21.99
C VAL A 122 3.55 -3.03 -20.60
N HIS A 123 2.66 -2.44 -19.79
CA HIS A 123 2.40 -2.91 -18.42
C HIS A 123 1.26 -3.92 -18.31
N LEU A 124 0.62 -4.30 -19.42
CA LEU A 124 -0.54 -5.20 -19.42
C LEU A 124 -0.25 -6.56 -18.77
N GLY A 125 0.98 -7.06 -18.91
CA GLY A 125 1.40 -8.34 -18.33
C GLY A 125 1.77 -8.27 -16.83
N ARG A 126 1.77 -7.08 -16.22
CA ARG A 126 2.16 -6.87 -14.83
C ARG A 126 0.94 -6.78 -13.92
N ILE A 127 0.99 -7.45 -12.78
CA ILE A 127 -0.08 -7.45 -11.77
C ILE A 127 0.22 -6.55 -10.58
N ASP A 128 1.47 -6.09 -10.45
CA ASP A 128 1.96 -5.27 -9.35
C ASP A 128 1.62 -3.78 -9.51
N ILE A 129 1.19 -3.38 -10.70
CA ILE A 129 0.85 -2.00 -11.07
C ILE A 129 -0.60 -2.00 -11.54
N SER A 130 -1.39 -1.01 -11.09
CA SER A 130 -2.72 -0.80 -11.65
C SER A 130 -2.66 0.00 -12.95
N LEU A 131 -3.43 -0.42 -13.95
CA LEU A 131 -3.58 0.30 -15.22
C LEU A 131 -4.60 1.46 -15.12
N LEU A 132 -5.37 1.49 -14.04
CA LEU A 132 -6.39 2.50 -13.79
C LEU A 132 -5.83 3.70 -13.00
N HIS A 133 -6.60 4.78 -12.96
CA HIS A 133 -6.29 5.93 -12.11
C HIS A 133 -6.30 5.54 -10.63
N ARG A 134 -5.55 6.27 -9.80
CA ARG A 134 -5.39 6.03 -8.35
C ARG A 134 -6.70 5.85 -7.58
N THR A 135 -7.74 6.61 -7.93
CA THR A 135 -9.06 6.51 -7.28
C THR A 135 -9.86 5.28 -7.70
N ALA A 136 -9.48 4.66 -8.81
CA ALA A 136 -10.15 3.51 -9.41
C ALA A 136 -9.29 2.23 -9.37
N GLU A 137 -8.16 2.23 -8.64
CA GLU A 137 -7.30 1.05 -8.44
C GLU A 137 -8.07 -0.16 -7.90
N SER A 138 -9.14 0.08 -7.12
CA SER A 138 -9.99 -0.98 -6.57
C SER A 138 -10.82 -1.73 -7.62
N TYR A 139 -11.03 -1.12 -8.80
CA TYR A 139 -11.77 -1.72 -9.91
C TYR A 139 -10.87 -2.54 -10.83
N ASP A 140 -9.55 -2.43 -10.71
CA ASP A 140 -8.61 -3.26 -11.44
C ASP A 140 -8.54 -4.66 -10.77
N PRO A 141 -9.06 -5.71 -11.44
CA PRO A 141 -9.11 -7.04 -10.84
C PRO A 141 -7.72 -7.60 -10.57
N ALA A 142 -6.73 -7.25 -11.41
CA ALA A 142 -5.41 -7.84 -11.32
C ALA A 142 -4.64 -7.29 -10.13
N TYR A 143 -4.63 -5.97 -10.03
CA TYR A 143 -4.01 -5.27 -8.91
C TYR A 143 -4.71 -5.55 -7.59
N ARG A 144 -6.06 -5.62 -7.60
CA ARG A 144 -6.83 -5.97 -6.40
C ARG A 144 -6.48 -7.38 -5.90
N TYR A 145 -6.41 -8.37 -6.78
CA TYR A 145 -6.04 -9.73 -6.39
C TYR A 145 -4.63 -9.77 -5.79
N TYR A 146 -3.66 -9.10 -6.42
CA TYR A 146 -2.28 -9.00 -5.95
C TYR A 146 -2.20 -8.41 -4.53
N THR A 147 -2.83 -7.26 -4.29
CA THR A 147 -2.80 -6.59 -2.98
C THR A 147 -3.48 -7.40 -1.88
N HIS A 148 -4.58 -8.09 -2.18
CA HIS A 148 -5.22 -8.99 -1.22
C HIS A 148 -4.35 -10.21 -0.90
N SER A 149 -3.68 -10.79 -1.89
CA SER A 149 -2.73 -11.90 -1.65
C SER A 149 -1.60 -11.45 -0.73
N LEU A 150 -1.03 -10.27 -0.97
CA LEU A 150 0.05 -9.71 -0.16
C LEU A 150 -0.39 -9.42 1.29
N LYS A 151 -1.61 -8.90 1.47
CA LYS A 151 -2.20 -8.67 2.81
C LYS A 151 -2.38 -9.97 3.59
N VAL A 152 -2.81 -11.04 2.92
CA VAL A 152 -2.95 -12.35 3.57
C VAL A 152 -1.58 -12.90 3.95
N GLU A 153 -0.60 -12.86 3.04
CA GLU A 153 0.75 -13.37 3.29
C GLU A 153 1.44 -12.67 4.47
N VAL A 154 1.39 -11.34 4.55
CA VAL A 154 1.98 -10.58 5.66
C VAL A 154 1.27 -10.86 6.98
N SER A 155 -0.06 -11.06 6.97
CA SER A 155 -0.82 -11.35 8.19
C SER A 155 -0.53 -12.75 8.76
N GLN A 156 -0.26 -13.73 7.90
CA GLN A 156 0.01 -15.11 8.31
C GLN A 156 1.49 -15.37 8.62
N SER A 157 2.39 -14.72 7.88
CA SER A 157 3.82 -15.04 7.89
C SER A 157 4.70 -13.84 8.18
N HIS A 158 4.26 -12.96 9.09
CA HIS A 158 5.02 -11.77 9.46
C HIS A 158 6.45 -12.12 9.93
N PRO A 159 7.52 -11.65 9.27
CA PRO A 159 8.89 -12.12 9.51
C PRO A 159 9.36 -11.85 10.95
N VAL A 160 8.95 -10.73 11.53
CA VAL A 160 9.28 -10.38 12.93
C VAL A 160 8.64 -11.35 13.92
N MET A 161 7.37 -11.73 13.70
CA MET A 161 6.68 -12.68 14.60
C MET A 161 7.30 -14.07 14.47
N LYS A 162 7.61 -14.49 13.25
CA LYS A 162 8.27 -15.78 12.99
C LYS A 162 9.65 -15.86 13.64
N ALA A 163 10.45 -14.80 13.53
CA ALA A 163 11.76 -14.70 14.19
C ALA A 163 11.62 -14.69 15.72
N PHE A 164 10.64 -13.95 16.26
CA PHE A 164 10.36 -13.91 17.70
C PHE A 164 9.97 -15.29 18.25
N CYS A 165 9.03 -15.98 17.61
CA CYS A 165 8.66 -17.35 17.99
C CYS A 165 9.84 -18.31 17.85
N GLY A 166 10.69 -18.14 16.83
CA GLY A 166 11.93 -18.90 16.67
C GLY A 166 12.88 -18.74 17.85
N LEU A 167 13.12 -17.50 18.30
CA LEU A 167 13.93 -17.21 19.49
C LEU A 167 13.31 -17.80 20.77
N LEU A 168 11.98 -17.70 20.94
CA LEU A 168 11.30 -18.28 22.10
C LEU A 168 11.41 -19.82 22.13
N LEU A 169 11.25 -20.46 20.97
CA LEU A 169 11.33 -21.91 20.84
C LEU A 169 12.77 -22.40 21.06
N ASP A 170 13.76 -21.71 20.50
CA ASP A 170 15.18 -21.97 20.74
C ASP A 170 15.52 -21.84 22.22
N MET A 171 15.09 -20.77 22.89
CA MET A 171 15.27 -20.62 24.34
C MET A 171 14.59 -21.72 25.16
N MET A 172 13.44 -22.25 24.71
CA MET A 172 12.73 -23.33 25.38
C MET A 172 13.44 -24.69 25.19
N VAL A 173 13.93 -24.97 23.99
CA VAL A 173 14.65 -26.21 23.66
C VAL A 173 16.05 -26.21 24.28
N GLU A 174 16.81 -25.13 24.12
CA GLU A 174 18.14 -24.96 24.71
C GLU A 174 18.05 -24.91 26.25
N GLY A 175 17.06 -24.18 26.79
CA GLY A 175 16.78 -24.13 28.21
C GLY A 175 16.30 -25.46 28.79
N GLY A 176 15.56 -26.24 28.01
CA GLY A 176 15.14 -27.60 28.34
C GLY A 176 16.29 -28.59 28.32
N ARG A 177 17.16 -28.56 27.30
CA ARG A 177 18.36 -29.42 27.19
C ARG A 177 19.41 -29.08 28.23
N VAL A 178 19.65 -27.80 28.51
CA VAL A 178 20.54 -27.36 29.59
C VAL A 178 19.93 -27.68 30.95
N GLY A 179 18.61 -27.51 31.12
CA GLY A 179 17.91 -27.90 32.35
C GLY A 179 17.90 -29.41 32.59
N GLN A 180 17.81 -30.22 31.53
CA GLN A 180 17.88 -31.68 31.59
C GLN A 180 19.30 -32.16 31.85
N LYS A 181 20.31 -31.60 31.16
CA LYS A 181 21.73 -31.88 31.41
C LYS A 181 22.19 -31.48 32.82
N ILE A 182 21.60 -30.44 33.40
CA ILE A 182 21.83 -30.04 34.80
C ILE A 182 21.10 -30.99 35.76
N ARG A 183 19.86 -31.41 35.47
CA ARG A 183 19.13 -32.41 36.26
C ARG A 183 19.81 -33.78 36.27
N ASP A 184 20.28 -34.25 35.12
CA ASP A 184 21.00 -35.52 34.99
C ASP A 184 22.36 -35.48 35.73
N ALA A 185 22.94 -34.28 35.91
CA ALA A 185 24.15 -34.06 36.71
C ALA A 185 23.84 -33.85 38.23
N GLU A 186 22.64 -33.39 38.57
CA GLU A 186 22.18 -33.17 39.95
C GLU A 186 21.47 -34.39 40.59
N GLU A 187 21.11 -35.44 39.84
CA GLU A 187 20.57 -36.70 40.39
C GLU A 187 21.55 -37.44 41.32
N GLY A 188 22.78 -36.95 41.51
CA GLY A 188 23.72 -37.40 42.53
C GLY A 188 23.67 -36.66 43.87
N ILE A 189 23.03 -35.48 43.99
CA ILE A 189 23.03 -34.67 45.22
C ILE A 189 21.69 -33.94 45.38
N GLN A 190 20.73 -34.60 46.02
CA GLN A 190 19.46 -33.99 46.40
C GLN A 190 19.60 -33.26 47.73
N GLU A 191 19.67 -31.93 47.73
CA GLU A 191 19.27 -31.13 48.90
C GLU A 191 18.59 -29.80 48.55
N ASN A 192 17.43 -29.65 49.17
CA ASN A 192 16.44 -28.57 49.15
C ASN A 192 17.00 -27.13 49.05
N ARG A 193 16.94 -26.49 47.87
CA ARG A 193 17.26 -25.04 47.72
C ARG A 193 16.17 -24.30 46.91
N PRO A 194 15.57 -23.23 47.44
CA PRO A 194 14.52 -22.50 46.73
C PRO A 194 15.13 -21.61 45.63
N SER A 195 14.82 -21.92 44.37
CA SER A 195 14.63 -21.08 43.16
C SER A 195 15.23 -19.65 43.02
N LYS A 196 16.37 -19.31 43.65
CA LYS A 196 17.01 -17.97 43.56
C LYS A 196 17.66 -17.65 42.21
N ALA A 197 17.76 -18.62 41.28
CA ALA A 197 18.38 -18.43 39.96
C ALA A 197 17.63 -17.42 39.05
N SER A 198 16.38 -17.04 39.36
CA SER A 198 15.62 -16.06 38.56
C SER A 198 15.93 -14.59 38.87
N SER A 199 16.56 -14.30 40.02
CA SER A 199 16.82 -12.94 40.52
C SER A 199 17.73 -12.07 39.62
N PRO A 200 18.95 -12.51 39.25
CA PRO A 200 19.87 -11.67 38.47
C PRO A 200 19.40 -11.45 37.03
N ARG A 201 18.71 -12.44 36.43
CA ARG A 201 18.11 -12.31 35.09
C ARG A 201 17.01 -11.24 35.07
N ARG A 202 16.17 -11.19 36.11
CA ARG A 202 15.12 -10.16 36.26
C ARG A 202 15.70 -8.76 36.44
N ILE A 203 16.79 -8.62 37.19
CA ILE A 203 17.47 -7.33 37.36
C ILE A 203 18.04 -6.83 36.03
N ARG A 204 18.73 -7.70 35.26
CA ARG A 204 19.24 -7.34 33.92
C ARG A 204 18.11 -6.92 32.96
N ALA A 205 16.99 -7.64 32.95
CA ALA A 205 15.84 -7.29 32.12
C ALA A 205 15.24 -5.92 32.49
N ARG A 206 15.20 -5.56 33.79
CA ARG A 206 14.73 -4.23 34.25
C ARG A 206 15.65 -3.09 33.78
N TRP A 207 16.97 -3.31 33.83
CA TRP A 207 17.95 -2.34 33.31
C TRP A 207 17.86 -2.20 31.78
N GLN A 208 17.71 -3.30 31.04
CA GLN A 208 17.50 -3.28 29.59
C GLN A 208 16.20 -2.54 29.23
N LEU A 209 15.13 -2.75 29.99
CA LEU A 209 13.87 -2.02 29.81
C LEU A 209 14.06 -0.51 30.04
N LEU A 210 14.73 -0.13 31.13
CA LEU A 210 15.01 1.28 31.43
C LEU A 210 15.85 1.91 30.32
N TYR A 211 16.89 1.21 29.86
CA TYR A 211 17.74 1.65 28.74
C TYR A 211 16.91 1.90 27.47
N THR A 212 16.03 0.98 27.09
CA THR A 212 15.16 1.15 25.92
C THR A 212 14.19 2.33 26.08
N LEU A 213 13.62 2.53 27.28
CA LEU A 213 12.68 3.61 27.54
C LEU A 213 13.33 5.00 27.59
N VAL A 214 14.55 5.11 28.12
CA VAL A 214 15.30 6.37 28.12
C VAL A 214 15.65 6.78 26.70
N ASN A 215 16.03 5.83 25.84
CA ASN A 215 16.38 6.10 24.44
C ASN A 215 15.15 6.27 23.53
N ASN A 216 13.95 5.87 23.97
CA ASN A 216 12.72 5.94 23.18
C ASN A 216 11.56 6.55 24.01
N PRO A 217 11.52 7.88 24.20
CA PRO A 217 10.56 8.53 25.10
C PRO A 217 9.09 8.39 24.64
N SER A 218 8.83 8.23 23.34
CA SER A 218 7.48 7.99 22.79
C SER A 218 6.85 6.69 23.29
N LEU A 219 7.65 5.71 23.71
CA LEU A 219 7.17 4.43 24.23
C LEU A 219 6.69 4.53 25.69
N LEU A 220 7.02 5.60 26.43
CA LEU A 220 6.58 5.78 27.82
C LEU A 220 5.07 5.98 27.91
N GLY A 221 4.51 6.79 27.02
CA GLY A 221 3.07 7.05 26.95
C GLY A 221 2.30 5.81 26.53
N SER A 222 2.72 5.17 25.44
CA SER A 222 2.05 3.96 24.92
C SER A 222 2.14 2.80 25.91
N ARG A 223 3.30 2.57 26.56
CA ARG A 223 3.46 1.52 27.56
C ARG A 223 2.51 1.68 28.74
N LYS A 224 2.39 2.89 29.31
CA LYS A 224 1.47 3.15 30.43
C LYS A 224 0.02 2.89 30.02
N HIS A 225 -0.36 3.36 28.82
CA HIS A 225 -1.70 3.17 28.28
C HIS A 225 -2.07 1.70 28.04
N PHE A 226 -1.18 0.92 27.41
CA PHE A 226 -1.41 -0.52 27.19
C PHE A 226 -1.45 -1.33 28.49
N GLN A 227 -0.67 -0.94 29.51
CA GLN A 227 -0.70 -1.58 30.82
C GLN A 227 -2.01 -1.32 31.58
N THR A 228 -2.51 -0.09 31.52
CA THR A 228 -3.82 0.25 32.09
C THR A 228 -4.96 -0.49 31.38
N LEU A 229 -4.92 -0.58 30.05
CA LEU A 229 -5.92 -1.32 29.26
C LEU A 229 -5.93 -2.82 29.58
N GLN A 230 -4.76 -3.46 29.65
CA GLN A 230 -4.69 -4.89 30.02
C GLN A 230 -5.21 -5.14 31.44
N THR A 231 -5.00 -4.20 32.37
CA THR A 231 -5.50 -4.33 33.75
C THR A 231 -7.02 -4.19 33.81
N SER A 232 -7.63 -3.31 32.99
CA SER A 232 -9.08 -3.19 32.87
C SER A 232 -9.73 -4.34 32.11
N GLU A 233 -9.12 -4.84 31.03
CA GLU A 233 -9.65 -5.99 30.27
C GLU A 233 -9.54 -7.30 31.04
N ASN A 234 -8.45 -7.53 31.78
CA ASN A 234 -8.32 -8.70 32.66
C ASN A 234 -9.34 -8.66 33.82
N ALA A 235 -9.73 -7.45 34.27
CA ALA A 235 -10.79 -7.29 35.26
C ALA A 235 -12.19 -7.54 34.68
N LEU A 236 -12.40 -7.30 33.37
CA LEU A 236 -13.67 -7.51 32.67
C LEU A 236 -13.85 -8.95 32.16
N ASN A 237 -12.77 -9.58 31.69
CA ASN A 237 -12.79 -10.92 31.09
C ASN A 237 -12.57 -12.08 32.08
N GLY A 238 -12.67 -11.81 33.40
CA GLY A 238 -12.76 -12.85 34.43
C GLY A 238 -11.70 -13.95 34.36
N THR A 239 -10.48 -13.65 33.87
CA THR A 239 -9.40 -14.64 33.84
C THR A 239 -8.87 -14.83 35.26
N PRO A 240 -8.94 -16.04 35.84
CA PRO A 240 -8.69 -16.21 37.26
C PRO A 240 -7.19 -16.07 37.54
N ASN A 241 -6.81 -15.02 38.28
CA ASN A 241 -5.51 -14.91 38.90
C ASN A 241 -5.36 -16.05 39.91
N HIS A 242 -4.49 -17.02 39.60
CA HIS A 242 -4.16 -18.11 40.53
C HIS A 242 -3.24 -17.58 41.64
N SER A 243 -3.81 -16.82 42.58
CA SER A 243 -3.18 -16.52 43.87
C SER A 243 -4.02 -17.12 44.99
N SER A 244 -3.70 -18.36 45.35
CA SER A 244 -4.19 -19.04 46.53
C SER A 244 -3.74 -18.30 47.80
N LYS A 245 -4.68 -17.77 48.60
CA LYS A 245 -4.68 -17.88 50.08
C LYS A 245 -5.93 -17.29 50.73
N LYS A 246 -6.80 -18.20 51.17
CA LYS A 246 -7.35 -18.37 52.53
C LYS A 246 -8.09 -17.17 53.17
N GLY A 247 -9.40 -17.33 53.33
CA GLY A 247 -10.23 -16.52 54.22
C GLY A 247 -11.66 -17.06 54.31
N SER A 248 -11.85 -18.09 55.13
CA SER A 248 -13.14 -18.73 55.42
C SER A 248 -14.06 -17.80 56.21
N LYS A 249 -15.31 -17.59 55.76
CA LYS A 249 -16.48 -17.44 56.64
C LYS A 249 -17.78 -17.72 55.86
N LYS A 250 -18.74 -18.26 56.61
CA LYS A 250 -19.86 -19.14 56.25
C LYS A 250 -21.14 -18.46 56.74
N GLU A 251 -22.21 -18.44 55.94
CA GLU A 251 -23.65 -18.32 56.31
C GLU A 251 -24.44 -18.30 54.98
N ALA A 252 -25.19 -19.35 54.58
CA ALA A 252 -26.59 -19.69 54.95
C ALA A 252 -27.55 -18.51 54.66
N ASP A 253 -28.59 -18.58 53.82
CA ASP A 253 -29.63 -19.60 53.69
C ASP A 253 -30.45 -19.48 52.36
N LYS A 254 -31.21 -20.52 52.02
CA LYS A 254 -32.05 -20.83 50.82
C LYS A 254 -33.45 -20.11 50.80
N PRO A 255 -34.45 -20.39 49.91
CA PRO A 255 -34.54 -20.55 48.43
C PRO A 255 -35.87 -20.03 47.76
N ALA A 256 -36.04 -20.31 46.44
CA ALA A 256 -37.30 -20.45 45.64
C ALA A 256 -37.99 -19.16 45.14
N ALA A 257 -38.54 -19.04 43.92
CA ALA A 257 -39.16 -20.02 43.01
C ALA A 257 -39.08 -19.61 41.51
N GLU A 258 -39.13 -20.61 40.63
CA GLU A 258 -39.43 -20.58 39.18
C GLU A 258 -40.97 -20.65 38.92
N PRO A 259 -41.49 -20.88 37.69
CA PRO A 259 -41.36 -20.21 36.38
C PRO A 259 -42.77 -19.94 35.75
N VAL A 260 -42.86 -19.68 34.43
CA VAL A 260 -43.95 -19.94 33.42
C VAL A 260 -43.76 -18.87 32.31
N GLU A 261 -43.26 -19.10 31.10
CA GLU A 261 -43.61 -19.96 29.94
C GLU A 261 -44.89 -19.60 29.15
N SER A 262 -44.72 -19.44 27.82
CA SER A 262 -45.69 -19.57 26.71
C SER A 262 -46.76 -18.48 26.57
N THR A 263 -47.05 -17.90 25.40
CA THR A 263 -47.75 -18.51 24.24
C THR A 263 -47.87 -17.35 23.20
N GLU A 264 -47.26 -17.41 22.01
CA GLU A 264 -47.83 -17.89 20.73
C GLU A 264 -48.66 -16.85 19.93
N THR A 265 -48.29 -16.71 18.65
CA THR A 265 -49.18 -16.63 17.46
C THR A 265 -49.72 -15.28 16.96
N ALA A 266 -49.04 -14.84 15.87
CA ALA A 266 -49.54 -14.51 14.52
C ALA A 266 -50.46 -13.33 14.19
N ALA A 267 -50.15 -12.81 12.99
CA ALA A 267 -50.97 -12.08 12.01
C ALA A 267 -51.42 -10.65 12.36
N ASP A 268 -50.97 -9.66 11.59
CA ASP A 268 -51.72 -9.29 10.38
C ASP A 268 -50.91 -8.36 9.45
N GLN A 269 -51.19 -8.45 8.16
CA GLN A 269 -50.78 -7.52 7.11
C GLN A 269 -51.87 -6.45 6.92
N ASP A 270 -51.52 -5.16 6.91
CA ASP A 270 -52.13 -4.13 6.04
C ASP A 270 -51.26 -2.85 6.16
N LYS A 271 -50.54 -2.36 5.13
CA LYS A 271 -50.95 -1.52 3.99
C LYS A 271 -51.16 -0.04 4.37
N THR A 272 -50.84 0.86 3.42
CA THR A 272 -50.86 2.35 3.45
C THR A 272 -49.80 2.99 4.35
N ASP A 273 -48.92 3.90 3.91
CA ASP A 273 -48.80 4.80 2.74
C ASP A 273 -47.33 4.95 2.27
#